data_AF-A0A4V6QHB9-F1
#
_entry.id   AF-A0A4V6QHB9-F1
#
_cell.length_a   1.000
_cell.length_b   1.000
_cell.length_c   1.000
_cell.angle_alpha   90.00
_cell.angle_beta   90.00
_cell.angle_gamma   90.00
#
_symmetry.space_group_name_H-M   'P 1'
#
loop_
_entity.id
_entity.type
_entity.pdbx_description
1 polymer ?
#
loop_
_entity_poly.entity_id
_entity_poly.type
_entity_poly.pdbx_seq_one_letter_code
_entity_poly.pdbx_strand_id
1 'polypeptide(L)'
;MKRPEGYDRPAGGEERASGPKTTPAKTAPAPTAKTAPARATGHQPAGRKPAGRKPTEHSDHTSTEPITLPAATDPIAPVSRLRAASAPEPDEPGDAPLTPAGAKRKFRAARRARKLYEREEVRRFTWRSRRRRNLWLAALGILATLVAFVLVGTFSPLMALRTIEVVGANRVPAEQIQSALGGQLGTPLPLVDFAEVKENLSAFTLIQSYVTESRPPSTLVVRIVEREPLGALVTAAGFDLVDAAGVVIQSSVERPAGYATIDARAGVGSAGFRAATAVIAALPPDIRSALDTVTAATTDDVTLTLEGGARVVWGSAEKSDFKAVVLAALIVSHPVGSVGEYDVSSPDSAVLR
;
A
#
# COMPACT_ATOMS: atom_id res chain seq x y z
N MET A 1 -62.98 -16.18 36.91
CA MET A 1 -61.99 -16.94 36.13
C MET A 1 -61.18 -17.80 37.11
N LYS A 2 -61.08 -19.12 36.88
CA LYS A 2 -60.44 -20.09 37.80
C LYS A 2 -59.21 -20.73 37.13
N ARG A 3 -58.18 -21.04 37.92
CA ARG A 3 -57.03 -21.88 37.52
C ARG A 3 -57.34 -23.37 37.75
N PRO A 4 -56.81 -24.29 36.93
CA PRO A 4 -56.31 -25.60 37.34
C PRO A 4 -54.81 -25.48 37.74
N GLU A 5 -54.31 -26.01 38.85
CA GLU A 5 -54.22 -27.42 39.32
C GLU A 5 -52.98 -28.16 38.76
N GLY A 6 -52.21 -28.79 39.65
CA GLY A 6 -51.13 -29.73 39.30
C GLY A 6 -49.69 -29.31 39.64
N TYR A 7 -49.27 -29.41 40.91
CA TYR A 7 -48.00 -30.05 41.31
C TYR A 7 -47.91 -30.17 42.84
N ASP A 8 -48.06 -31.40 43.35
CA ASP A 8 -47.75 -31.75 44.75
C ASP A 8 -46.67 -32.84 44.82
N ARG A 9 -45.86 -32.80 45.89
CA ARG A 9 -44.79 -33.77 46.23
C ARG A 9 -45.32 -34.83 47.22
N PRO A 10 -44.66 -35.99 47.40
CA PRO A 10 -43.57 -36.18 48.38
C PRO A 10 -42.36 -36.94 47.79
N ALA A 11 -41.10 -36.90 48.26
CA ALA A 11 -40.46 -36.81 49.59
C ALA A 11 -40.04 -38.18 50.20
N GLY A 12 -38.79 -38.23 50.69
CA GLY A 12 -38.10 -39.39 51.28
C GLY A 12 -36.73 -39.66 50.62
N GLY A 13 -35.60 -39.80 51.32
CA GLY A 13 -35.34 -39.60 52.75
C GLY A 13 -34.04 -40.31 53.19
N GLU A 14 -33.07 -39.55 53.70
CA GLU A 14 -31.94 -40.00 54.56
C GLU A 14 -30.92 -41.00 53.92
N GLU A 15 -29.66 -41.20 54.37
CA GLU A 15 -28.98 -40.77 55.61
C GLU A 15 -27.43 -40.69 55.43
N ARG A 16 -26.76 -39.73 56.12
CA ARG A 16 -25.37 -39.67 56.70
C ARG A 16 -24.14 -40.31 55.99
N ALA A 17 -22.87 -40.05 56.37
CA ALA A 17 -22.11 -38.90 56.89
C ALA A 17 -20.69 -39.41 57.27
N SER A 18 -19.58 -38.72 56.89
CA SER A 18 -18.29 -38.68 57.64
C SER A 18 -17.22 -37.80 56.96
N GLY A 19 -16.49 -37.02 57.75
CA GLY A 19 -15.14 -36.51 57.43
C GLY A 19 -14.13 -37.07 58.45
N PRO A 20 -13.03 -36.37 58.85
CA PRO A 20 -12.49 -35.10 58.34
C PRO A 20 -10.92 -35.01 58.28
N LYS A 21 -10.39 -33.84 57.85
CA LYS A 21 -9.09 -33.21 58.21
C LYS A 21 -7.74 -33.95 57.98
N THR A 22 -6.80 -33.25 57.31
CA THR A 22 -5.55 -32.74 57.95
C THR A 22 -4.77 -31.74 57.08
N THR A 23 -4.09 -30.79 57.72
CA THR A 23 -3.06 -29.87 57.17
C THR A 23 -1.68 -30.26 57.69
N PRO A 24 -0.58 -29.90 56.98
CA PRO A 24 0.27 -28.76 57.38
C PRO A 24 0.68 -27.90 56.15
N ALA A 25 0.79 -26.57 56.18
CA ALA A 25 1.65 -25.65 56.97
C ALA A 25 3.09 -25.45 56.43
N LYS A 26 3.51 -24.16 56.48
CA LYS A 26 4.87 -23.57 56.47
C LYS A 26 5.49 -22.94 55.20
N THR A 27 5.77 -21.63 55.38
CA THR A 27 6.99 -20.88 54.98
C THR A 27 7.06 -20.20 53.61
N ALA A 28 6.86 -18.88 53.62
CA ALA A 28 7.55 -17.95 52.74
C ALA A 28 8.88 -17.49 53.37
N PRO A 29 9.83 -16.97 52.56
CA PRO A 29 10.66 -15.87 53.04
C PRO A 29 10.70 -14.69 52.05
N ALA A 30 10.77 -13.48 52.60
CA ALA A 30 11.21 -12.29 51.87
C ALA A 30 12.74 -12.30 51.68
N PRO A 31 13.28 -11.36 50.87
CA PRO A 31 14.34 -10.55 51.46
C PRO A 31 14.18 -9.05 51.22
N THR A 32 14.75 -8.28 52.14
CA THR A 32 14.92 -6.82 52.10
C THR A 32 16.35 -6.44 51.71
N ALA A 33 16.53 -5.13 51.47
CA ALA A 33 17.78 -4.37 51.55
C ALA A 33 18.64 -4.18 50.27
N LYS A 34 18.65 -2.89 49.87
CA LYS A 34 19.71 -2.13 49.19
C LYS A 34 21.14 -2.59 49.52
N THR A 35 22.06 -2.41 48.56
CA THR A 35 23.20 -1.45 48.65
C THR A 35 24.13 -1.57 47.43
N ALA A 36 24.54 -0.44 46.87
CA ALA A 36 25.64 -0.33 45.91
C ALA A 36 26.95 0.05 46.65
N PRO A 37 28.13 -0.25 46.09
CA PRO A 37 29.01 0.88 45.78
C PRO A 37 29.78 0.74 44.45
N ALA A 38 30.40 1.85 44.04
CA ALA A 38 31.22 2.01 42.83
C ALA A 38 32.74 1.93 43.11
N ARG A 39 33.54 2.26 42.07
CA ARG A 39 35.02 2.49 42.00
C ARG A 39 35.81 1.28 41.45
N ALA A 40 36.40 1.29 40.24
CA ALA A 40 37.54 2.08 39.71
C ALA A 40 38.87 1.78 40.45
N THR A 41 40.06 1.58 39.84
CA THR A 41 40.70 2.25 38.68
C THR A 41 41.90 1.45 38.08
N GLY A 42 42.32 1.75 36.84
CA GLY A 42 43.67 1.48 36.26
C GLY A 42 43.76 0.26 35.32
N HIS A 43 44.54 0.24 34.22
CA HIS A 43 45.53 1.20 33.68
C HIS A 43 45.65 1.08 32.13
N GLN A 44 46.07 2.15 31.44
CA GLN A 44 46.45 2.22 30.00
C GLN A 44 48.01 2.10 29.90
N PRO A 45 48.74 2.09 28.74
CA PRO A 45 48.37 2.26 27.32
C PRO A 45 49.04 1.22 26.36
N ALA A 46 49.06 1.26 25.01
CA ALA A 46 48.60 2.18 23.93
C ALA A 46 48.31 1.34 22.64
N GLY A 47 47.86 1.83 21.47
CA GLY A 47 47.41 3.17 21.04
C GLY A 47 47.70 3.48 19.54
N ARG A 48 46.68 3.55 18.66
CA ARG A 48 46.79 4.04 17.26
C ARG A 48 45.52 4.85 16.85
N LYS A 49 45.71 5.93 16.08
CA LYS A 49 44.70 6.97 15.74
C LYS A 49 43.49 6.48 14.93
N PRO A 50 42.35 7.17 15.07
CA PRO A 50 41.71 7.83 13.93
C PRO A 50 41.52 9.35 14.13
N ALA A 51 41.38 10.11 13.04
CA ALA A 51 41.16 11.56 13.08
C ALA A 51 39.67 11.90 13.28
N GLY A 52 39.35 12.68 14.31
CA GLY A 52 37.98 13.09 14.62
C GLY A 52 37.55 14.34 13.87
N ARG A 53 36.29 14.37 13.42
CA ARG A 53 35.60 15.57 12.92
C ARG A 53 34.69 16.08 14.05
N LYS A 54 34.90 17.32 14.50
CA LYS A 54 34.00 18.01 15.46
C LYS A 54 33.34 19.22 14.79
N PRO A 55 32.12 19.61 15.23
CA PRO A 55 31.39 20.74 14.65
C PRO A 55 31.79 22.06 15.32
N THR A 56 31.60 23.17 14.59
CA THR A 56 31.67 24.55 15.11
C THR A 56 30.52 25.37 14.54
N GLU A 57 30.03 26.30 15.34
CA GLU A 57 28.88 27.16 15.06
C GLU A 57 29.17 28.32 14.09
N HIS A 58 28.09 28.84 13.50
CA HIS A 58 27.87 30.22 13.06
C HIS A 58 28.87 30.87 12.08
N SER A 59 28.45 30.99 10.83
CA SER A 59 28.46 32.27 10.09
C SER A 59 27.53 32.21 8.88
N ASP A 60 26.54 33.11 8.81
CA ASP A 60 25.75 33.32 7.60
C ASP A 60 26.63 33.95 6.52
N HIS A 61 26.88 33.20 5.44
CA HIS A 61 27.52 33.69 4.24
C HIS A 61 26.58 33.50 3.05
N THR A 62 25.84 34.57 2.73
CA THR A 62 25.03 34.66 1.52
C THR A 62 25.95 34.65 0.30
N SER A 63 26.21 33.46 -0.23
CA SER A 63 26.97 33.25 -1.46
C SER A 63 26.28 33.99 -2.61
N THR A 64 26.83 35.14 -2.97
CA THR A 64 26.34 35.95 -4.08
C THR A 64 27.30 35.73 -5.23
N GLU A 65 26.90 34.90 -6.20
CA GLU A 65 27.67 34.74 -7.43
C GLU A 65 27.74 36.09 -8.16
N PRO A 66 28.93 36.51 -8.65
CA PRO A 66 29.03 37.73 -9.43
C PRO A 66 28.31 37.55 -10.77
N ILE A 67 27.30 38.37 -11.03
CA ILE A 67 26.58 38.38 -12.31
C ILE A 67 27.55 38.77 -13.43
N THR A 68 27.83 37.81 -14.33
CA THR A 68 28.65 38.05 -15.52
C THR A 68 27.88 38.93 -16.51
N LEU A 69 28.21 40.21 -16.58
CA LEU A 69 27.67 41.13 -17.58
C LEU A 69 28.27 40.84 -18.97
N PRO A 70 27.48 40.75 -20.05
CA PRO A 70 28.01 40.64 -21.40
C PRO A 70 28.68 41.97 -21.81
N ALA A 71 29.92 41.87 -22.28
CA ALA A 71 30.65 43.01 -22.84
C ALA A 71 30.12 43.36 -24.24
N ALA A 72 29.15 44.28 -24.29
CA ALA A 72 28.70 44.89 -25.53
C ALA A 72 29.50 46.18 -25.80
N THR A 73 30.41 46.13 -26.77
CA THR A 73 31.14 47.30 -27.26
C THR A 73 30.35 47.96 -28.39
N ASP A 74 29.44 48.86 -28.04
CA ASP A 74 28.83 49.82 -28.97
C ASP A 74 29.16 51.26 -28.53
N PRO A 75 29.35 52.20 -29.48
CA PRO A 75 29.76 53.56 -29.14
C PRO A 75 28.70 54.27 -28.31
N ILE A 76 29.13 54.79 -27.16
CA ILE A 76 28.31 55.58 -26.23
C ILE A 76 27.66 56.74 -27.01
N ALA A 77 26.33 56.66 -27.17
CA ALA A 77 25.54 57.77 -27.68
C ALA A 77 25.84 59.01 -26.81
N PRO A 78 26.09 60.19 -27.41
CA PRO A 78 26.55 61.35 -26.65
C PRO A 78 25.55 61.63 -25.53
N VAL A 79 26.09 61.83 -24.32
CA VAL A 79 25.28 62.24 -23.17
C VAL A 79 24.75 63.63 -23.50
N SER A 80 23.58 63.66 -24.14
CA SER A 80 22.70 64.81 -24.15
C SER A 80 22.45 65.09 -22.69
N ARG A 81 23.20 66.05 -22.13
CA ARG A 81 22.85 66.67 -20.87
C ARG A 81 21.36 66.92 -21.00
N LEU A 82 20.56 66.41 -20.08
CA LEU A 82 19.33 67.11 -19.77
C LEU A 82 19.81 68.47 -19.28
N ARG A 83 19.97 69.40 -20.24
CA ARG A 83 19.48 70.74 -20.08
C ARG A 83 18.15 70.51 -19.40
N ALA A 84 18.05 70.94 -18.14
CA ALA A 84 16.75 71.27 -17.62
C ALA A 84 16.17 72.18 -18.70
N ALA A 85 15.29 71.62 -19.54
CA ALA A 85 14.29 72.42 -20.19
C ALA A 85 13.66 73.08 -18.99
N SER A 86 13.99 74.35 -18.79
CA SER A 86 13.41 75.14 -17.73
C SER A 86 11.94 74.83 -17.86
N ALA A 87 11.37 74.17 -16.86
CA ALA A 87 9.93 74.23 -16.70
C ALA A 87 9.66 75.74 -16.82
N PRO A 88 8.83 76.19 -17.77
CA PRO A 88 8.56 77.61 -17.86
C PRO A 88 8.17 78.00 -16.45
N GLU A 89 8.99 78.86 -15.81
CA GLU A 89 8.60 79.42 -14.53
C GLU A 89 7.19 79.92 -14.78
N PRO A 90 6.19 79.45 -14.02
CA PRO A 90 4.82 79.78 -14.34
C PRO A 90 4.76 81.28 -14.27
N ASP A 91 4.65 81.94 -15.45
CA ASP A 91 4.85 83.40 -15.59
C ASP A 91 4.16 84.05 -14.41
N GLU A 92 4.94 84.54 -13.44
CA GLU A 92 4.42 85.24 -12.28
C GLU A 92 3.57 86.35 -12.89
N PRO A 93 2.22 86.28 -12.79
CA PRO A 93 1.37 87.14 -13.58
C PRO A 93 1.36 88.50 -12.88
N GLY A 94 2.44 89.23 -13.10
CA GLY A 94 2.88 90.38 -12.32
C GLY A 94 1.73 91.36 -12.14
N ASP A 95 1.38 91.58 -10.86
CA ASP A 95 0.23 92.31 -10.32
C ASP A 95 -0.77 92.90 -11.32
N ALA A 96 -1.34 92.03 -12.14
CA ALA A 96 -2.41 92.41 -13.06
C ALA A 96 -3.68 92.58 -12.22
N PRO A 97 -4.30 93.78 -12.19
CA PRO A 97 -5.42 94.06 -11.31
C PRO A 97 -6.54 93.04 -11.51
N LEU A 98 -7.09 92.56 -10.39
CA LEU A 98 -8.05 91.46 -10.35
C LEU A 98 -9.38 91.81 -11.01
N THR A 99 -9.41 91.81 -12.35
CA THR A 99 -10.65 91.92 -13.11
C THR A 99 -11.60 90.80 -12.68
N PRO A 100 -12.91 91.06 -12.53
CA PRO A 100 -13.86 90.05 -12.07
C PRO A 100 -13.94 88.82 -13.01
N ALA A 101 -13.53 88.97 -14.27
CA ALA A 101 -13.34 87.85 -15.20
C ALA A 101 -12.09 87.01 -14.89
N GLY A 102 -10.95 87.64 -14.59
CA GLY A 102 -9.71 86.98 -14.18
C GLY A 102 -9.85 86.18 -12.90
N ALA A 103 -10.48 86.77 -11.87
CA ALA A 103 -10.78 86.09 -10.60
C ALA A 103 -11.68 84.85 -10.81
N LYS A 104 -12.74 84.97 -11.63
CA LYS A 104 -13.61 83.84 -12.00
C LYS A 104 -12.86 82.73 -12.75
N ARG A 105 -11.88 83.08 -13.61
CA ARG A 105 -11.01 82.08 -14.29
C ARG A 105 -10.10 81.37 -13.29
N LYS A 106 -9.38 82.10 -12.41
CA LYS A 106 -8.52 81.50 -11.38
C LYS A 106 -9.32 80.60 -10.43
N PHE A 107 -10.52 81.02 -9.98
CA PHE A 107 -11.39 80.18 -9.13
C PHE A 107 -11.90 78.91 -9.85
N ARG A 108 -12.28 79.00 -11.14
CA ARG A 108 -12.65 77.82 -11.94
C ARG A 108 -11.48 76.86 -12.15
N ALA A 109 -10.26 77.37 -12.34
CA ALA A 109 -9.04 76.56 -12.42
C ALA A 109 -8.76 75.86 -11.09
N ALA A 110 -8.77 76.58 -9.96
CA ALA A 110 -8.60 76.03 -8.62
C ALA A 110 -9.64 74.94 -8.28
N ARG A 111 -10.93 75.15 -8.62
CA ARG A 111 -11.96 74.12 -8.44
C ARG A 111 -11.73 72.88 -9.33
N ARG A 112 -11.20 73.04 -10.54
CA ARG A 112 -10.84 71.91 -11.42
C ARG A 112 -9.64 71.15 -10.85
N ALA A 113 -8.60 71.85 -10.41
CA ALA A 113 -7.42 71.24 -9.77
C ALA A 113 -7.81 70.46 -8.51
N ARG A 114 -8.60 71.05 -7.60
CA ARG A 114 -9.14 70.37 -6.42
C ARG A 114 -9.94 69.10 -6.76
N LYS A 115 -10.81 69.17 -7.76
CA LYS A 115 -11.62 68.01 -8.21
C LYS A 115 -10.77 66.91 -8.87
N LEU A 116 -9.61 67.24 -9.45
CA LEU A 116 -8.64 66.26 -9.95
C LEU A 116 -7.86 65.62 -8.80
N TYR A 117 -7.39 66.42 -7.85
CA TYR A 117 -6.71 65.97 -6.64
C TYR A 117 -7.59 65.00 -5.81
N GLU A 118 -8.83 65.38 -5.52
CA GLU A 118 -9.81 64.50 -4.84
C GLU A 118 -10.06 63.18 -5.61
N ARG A 119 -10.03 63.22 -6.94
CA ARG A 119 -10.16 62.01 -7.80
C ARG A 119 -8.91 61.13 -7.77
N GLU A 120 -7.73 61.71 -7.63
CA GLU A 120 -6.45 61.00 -7.56
C GLU A 120 -6.26 60.32 -6.20
N GLU A 121 -6.68 60.97 -5.11
CA GLU A 121 -6.73 60.34 -3.79
C GLU A 121 -7.72 59.18 -3.75
N VAL A 122 -8.96 59.38 -4.23
CA VAL A 122 -9.96 58.30 -4.34
C VAL A 122 -9.46 57.16 -5.23
N ARG A 123 -8.74 57.45 -6.33
CA ARG A 123 -8.04 56.42 -7.12
C ARG A 123 -6.97 55.69 -6.29
N ARG A 124 -6.11 56.40 -5.58
CA ARG A 124 -5.00 55.82 -4.78
C ARG A 124 -5.50 54.92 -3.64
N PHE A 125 -6.60 55.28 -2.98
CA PHE A 125 -7.24 54.45 -1.95
C PHE A 125 -8.01 53.25 -2.54
N THR A 126 -8.78 53.46 -3.61
CA THR A 126 -9.58 52.35 -4.19
C THR A 126 -8.78 51.39 -5.08
N TRP A 127 -7.65 51.78 -5.64
CA TRP A 127 -6.86 50.93 -6.55
C TRP A 127 -6.34 49.66 -5.90
N ARG A 128 -5.89 49.71 -4.63
CA ARG A 128 -5.46 48.50 -3.90
C ARG A 128 -6.61 47.52 -3.66
N SER A 129 -7.78 48.03 -3.29
CA SER A 129 -9.00 47.21 -3.10
C SER A 129 -9.49 46.61 -4.42
N ARG A 130 -9.57 47.41 -5.49
CA ARG A 130 -9.94 46.95 -6.84
C ARG A 130 -8.95 45.93 -7.40
N ARG A 131 -7.63 46.13 -7.23
CA ARG A 131 -6.61 45.18 -7.68
C ARG A 131 -6.71 43.85 -6.92
N ARG A 132 -6.92 43.88 -5.60
CA ARG A 132 -7.18 42.66 -4.81
C ARG A 132 -8.46 41.96 -5.26
N ARG A 133 -9.58 42.69 -5.44
CA ARG A 133 -10.83 42.13 -5.97
C ARG A 133 -10.66 41.49 -7.35
N ASN A 134 -9.96 42.16 -8.27
CA ASN A 134 -9.71 41.61 -9.61
C ASN A 134 -8.80 40.38 -9.58
N LEU A 135 -7.79 40.34 -8.69
CA LEU A 135 -6.96 39.15 -8.48
C LEU A 135 -7.78 37.98 -7.90
N TRP A 136 -8.65 38.23 -6.93
CA TRP A 136 -9.57 37.21 -6.40
C TRP A 136 -10.55 36.71 -7.46
N LEU A 137 -11.12 37.59 -8.27
CA LEU A 137 -12.00 37.20 -9.38
C LEU A 137 -11.27 36.42 -10.47
N ALA A 138 -10.02 36.79 -10.79
CA ALA A 138 -9.19 36.04 -11.73
C ALA A 138 -8.82 34.65 -11.19
N ALA A 139 -8.41 34.57 -9.91
CA ALA A 139 -8.12 33.30 -9.25
C ALA A 139 -9.35 32.39 -9.16
N LEU A 140 -10.51 32.95 -8.81
CA LEU A 140 -11.79 32.22 -8.80
C LEU A 140 -12.18 31.76 -10.21
N GLY A 141 -11.97 32.62 -11.23
CA GLY A 141 -12.20 32.27 -12.63
C GLY A 141 -11.33 31.12 -13.10
N ILE A 142 -10.02 31.16 -12.82
CA ILE A 142 -9.08 30.07 -13.14
C ILE A 142 -9.49 28.78 -12.41
N LEU A 143 -9.82 28.85 -11.12
CA LEU A 143 -10.28 27.69 -10.36
C LEU A 143 -11.57 27.10 -10.94
N ALA A 144 -12.56 27.94 -11.26
CA ALA A 144 -13.80 27.51 -11.88
C ALA A 144 -13.59 26.88 -13.27
N THR A 145 -12.68 27.42 -14.08
CA THR A 145 -12.30 26.84 -15.37
C THR A 145 -11.61 25.49 -15.21
N LEU A 146 -10.71 25.33 -14.23
CA LEU A 146 -10.07 24.04 -13.93
C LEU A 146 -11.09 22.99 -13.45
N VAL A 147 -12.00 23.37 -12.55
CA VAL A 147 -13.08 22.48 -12.08
C VAL A 147 -14.01 22.09 -13.23
N ALA A 148 -14.40 23.04 -14.09
CA ALA A 148 -15.21 22.76 -15.27
C ALA A 148 -14.49 21.83 -16.26
N PHE A 149 -13.19 22.02 -16.49
CA PHE A 149 -12.38 21.16 -17.35
C PHE A 149 -12.30 19.72 -16.81
N VAL A 150 -12.07 19.54 -15.50
CA VAL A 150 -12.06 18.22 -14.86
C VAL A 150 -13.44 17.57 -14.94
N LEU A 151 -14.52 18.28 -14.65
CA LEU A 151 -15.89 17.75 -14.77
C LEU A 151 -16.21 17.32 -16.22
N VAL A 152 -15.88 18.14 -17.21
CA VAL A 152 -16.09 17.79 -18.63
C VAL A 152 -15.27 16.57 -19.03
N GLY A 153 -14.04 16.41 -18.52
CA GLY A 153 -13.22 15.21 -18.74
C GLY A 153 -13.80 13.96 -18.07
N THR A 154 -14.16 14.05 -16.79
CA THR A 154 -14.69 12.95 -15.98
C THR A 154 -16.04 12.43 -16.48
N PHE A 155 -16.94 13.31 -16.90
CA PHE A 155 -18.25 12.94 -17.44
C PHE A 155 -18.27 12.83 -18.98
N SER A 156 -17.10 12.78 -19.63
CA SER A 156 -17.02 12.71 -21.09
C SER A 156 -17.37 11.32 -21.64
N PRO A 157 -18.26 11.20 -22.64
CA PRO A 157 -18.45 9.96 -23.41
C PRO A 157 -17.21 9.50 -24.19
N LEU A 158 -16.18 10.37 -24.31
CA LEU A 158 -14.87 10.01 -24.86
C LEU A 158 -14.05 9.14 -23.90
N MET A 159 -14.29 9.26 -22.59
CA MET A 159 -13.64 8.47 -21.54
C MET A 159 -14.47 7.27 -21.09
N ALA A 160 -15.60 6.99 -21.75
CA ALA A 160 -16.45 5.83 -21.48
C ALA A 160 -15.69 4.52 -21.70
N LEU A 161 -15.80 3.59 -20.75
CA LEU A 161 -15.26 2.24 -20.86
C LEU A 161 -15.95 1.48 -22.01
N ARG A 162 -15.16 1.03 -22.98
CA ARG A 162 -15.63 0.28 -24.17
C ARG A 162 -15.01 -1.10 -24.27
N THR A 163 -13.84 -1.30 -23.67
CA THR A 163 -13.06 -2.53 -23.82
C THR A 163 -12.54 -2.96 -22.46
N ILE A 164 -12.83 -4.20 -22.08
CA ILE A 164 -12.31 -4.83 -20.88
C ILE A 164 -11.28 -5.88 -21.35
N GLU A 165 -10.01 -5.63 -21.08
CA GLU A 165 -8.91 -6.50 -21.47
C GLU A 165 -8.54 -7.40 -20.27
N VAL A 166 -8.83 -8.70 -20.39
CA VAL A 166 -8.53 -9.68 -19.35
C VAL A 166 -7.19 -10.35 -19.66
N VAL A 167 -6.26 -10.34 -18.68
CA VAL A 167 -4.91 -10.88 -18.84
C VAL A 167 -4.61 -11.88 -17.72
N GLY A 168 -4.10 -13.06 -18.05
CA GLY A 168 -3.72 -14.10 -17.07
C GLY A 168 -4.83 -15.11 -16.73
N ALA A 169 -6.02 -14.96 -17.32
CA ALA A 169 -7.06 -15.97 -17.27
C ALA A 169 -6.77 -17.08 -18.31
N ASN A 170 -6.69 -18.33 -17.85
CA ASN A 170 -6.36 -19.52 -18.65
C ASN A 170 -7.39 -20.64 -18.46
N ARG A 171 -7.79 -20.92 -17.21
CA ARG A 171 -8.84 -21.87 -16.84
C ARG A 171 -10.21 -21.21 -16.74
N VAL A 172 -10.28 -19.94 -16.35
CA VAL A 172 -11.52 -19.14 -16.45
C VAL A 172 -11.57 -18.49 -17.84
N PRO A 173 -12.60 -18.73 -18.66
CA PRO A 173 -12.71 -18.07 -19.96
C PRO A 173 -12.82 -16.55 -19.81
N ALA A 174 -12.00 -15.81 -20.56
CA ALA A 174 -11.94 -14.35 -20.49
C ALA A 174 -13.28 -13.68 -20.82
N GLU A 175 -14.10 -14.31 -21.65
CA GLU A 175 -15.43 -13.88 -22.06
C GLU A 175 -16.43 -13.92 -20.90
N GLN A 176 -16.31 -14.91 -20.01
CA GLN A 176 -17.18 -15.00 -18.82
C GLN A 176 -16.88 -13.85 -17.84
N ILE A 177 -15.60 -13.54 -17.66
CA ILE A 177 -15.15 -12.41 -16.83
C ILE A 177 -15.59 -11.07 -17.45
N GLN A 178 -15.41 -10.89 -18.77
CA GLN A 178 -15.88 -9.69 -19.47
C GLN A 178 -17.40 -9.52 -19.38
N SER A 179 -18.16 -10.62 -19.49
CA SER A 179 -19.62 -10.62 -19.34
C SER A 179 -20.04 -10.24 -17.91
N ALA A 180 -19.39 -10.80 -16.88
CA ALA A 180 -19.64 -10.46 -15.49
C ALA A 180 -19.33 -9.00 -15.16
N LEU A 181 -18.36 -8.38 -15.86
CA LEU A 181 -18.03 -6.96 -15.75
C LEU A 181 -18.82 -6.07 -16.73
N GLY A 182 -19.77 -6.63 -17.47
CA GLY A 182 -20.54 -5.92 -18.50
C GLY A 182 -21.33 -4.71 -17.98
N GLY A 183 -21.71 -4.71 -16.70
CA GLY A 183 -22.39 -3.58 -16.04
C GLY A 183 -21.57 -2.28 -16.01
N GLN A 184 -20.24 -2.37 -16.13
CA GLN A 184 -19.33 -1.21 -16.16
C GLN A 184 -19.16 -0.60 -17.56
N LEU A 185 -19.66 -1.26 -18.62
CA LEU A 185 -19.52 -0.75 -19.99
C LEU A 185 -20.34 0.53 -20.19
N GLY A 186 -19.73 1.53 -20.83
CA GLY A 186 -20.30 2.87 -21.01
C GLY A 186 -20.00 3.84 -19.86
N THR A 187 -19.64 3.36 -18.67
CA THR A 187 -19.25 4.20 -17.53
C THR A 187 -17.91 4.88 -17.81
N PRO A 188 -17.75 6.21 -17.58
CA PRO A 188 -16.46 6.87 -17.72
C PRO A 188 -15.38 6.23 -16.83
N LEU A 189 -14.17 6.02 -17.36
CA LEU A 189 -13.06 5.38 -16.64
C LEU A 189 -12.78 5.94 -15.22
N PRO A 190 -12.90 7.26 -14.93
CA PRO A 190 -12.73 7.77 -13.57
C PRO A 190 -13.90 7.49 -12.62
N LEU A 191 -15.01 6.94 -13.11
CA LEU A 191 -16.26 6.66 -12.39
C LEU A 191 -16.61 5.16 -12.33
N VAL A 192 -15.72 4.28 -12.81
CA VAL A 192 -15.89 2.80 -12.73
C VAL A 192 -15.99 2.38 -11.27
N ASP A 193 -16.99 1.55 -10.95
CA ASP A 193 -17.21 1.06 -9.59
C ASP A 193 -16.32 -0.15 -9.30
N PHE A 194 -15.20 0.09 -8.63
CA PHE A 194 -14.27 -0.97 -8.22
C PHE A 194 -14.82 -1.89 -7.12
N ALA A 195 -15.88 -1.49 -6.40
CA ALA A 195 -16.56 -2.37 -5.44
C ALA A 195 -17.48 -3.36 -6.17
N GLU A 196 -18.23 -2.89 -7.17
CA GLU A 196 -19.03 -3.77 -8.04
C GLU A 196 -18.14 -4.73 -8.85
N VAL A 197 -17.02 -4.23 -9.41
CA VAL A 197 -16.00 -5.08 -10.06
C VAL A 197 -15.48 -6.16 -9.11
N LYS A 198 -15.22 -5.81 -7.84
CA LYS A 198 -14.79 -6.76 -6.81
C LYS A 198 -15.86 -7.81 -6.52
N GLU A 199 -17.11 -7.41 -6.37
CA GLU A 199 -18.24 -8.30 -6.11
C GLU A 199 -18.42 -9.30 -7.26
N ASN A 200 -18.47 -8.81 -8.50
CA ASN A 200 -18.60 -9.62 -9.70
C ASN A 200 -17.42 -10.60 -9.89
N LEU A 201 -16.18 -10.17 -9.62
CA LEU A 201 -15.01 -11.06 -9.67
C LEU A 201 -14.96 -12.08 -8.52
N SER A 202 -15.55 -11.77 -7.35
CA SER A 202 -15.53 -12.67 -6.19
C SER A 202 -16.34 -13.95 -6.39
N ALA A 203 -17.27 -13.97 -7.34
CA ALA A 203 -18.02 -15.17 -7.74
C ALA A 203 -17.13 -16.25 -8.41
N PHE A 204 -15.96 -15.86 -8.96
CA PHE A 204 -15.03 -16.78 -9.60
C PHE A 204 -14.01 -17.31 -8.58
N THR A 205 -14.37 -18.38 -7.86
CA THR A 205 -13.50 -19.01 -6.84
C THR A 205 -12.10 -19.35 -7.35
N LEU A 206 -11.95 -19.66 -8.65
CA LEU A 206 -10.67 -19.94 -9.31
C LEU A 206 -9.70 -18.74 -9.36
N ILE A 207 -10.16 -17.51 -9.10
CA ILE A 207 -9.30 -16.33 -9.00
C ILE A 207 -8.66 -16.28 -7.60
N GLN A 208 -7.32 -16.21 -7.57
CA GLN A 208 -6.55 -16.02 -6.35
C GLN A 208 -6.45 -14.52 -6.01
N SER A 209 -6.10 -13.72 -7.01
CA SER A 209 -6.01 -12.26 -6.90
C SER A 209 -6.20 -11.60 -8.27
N TYR A 210 -6.50 -10.30 -8.26
CA TYR A 210 -6.62 -9.51 -9.47
C TYR A 210 -6.10 -8.08 -9.24
N VAL A 211 -5.74 -7.39 -10.31
CA VAL A 211 -5.36 -5.97 -10.33
C VAL A 211 -6.06 -5.30 -11.50
N THR A 212 -6.71 -4.16 -11.24
CA THR A 212 -7.36 -3.33 -12.24
C THR A 212 -6.47 -2.14 -12.64
N GLU A 213 -6.19 -1.98 -13.92
CA GLU A 213 -5.45 -0.85 -14.47
C GLU A 213 -6.31 -0.09 -15.49
N SER A 214 -6.46 1.22 -15.31
CA SER A 214 -7.15 2.08 -16.28
C SER A 214 -6.18 2.48 -17.40
N ARG A 215 -6.53 2.17 -18.66
CA ARG A 215 -5.84 2.65 -19.87
C ARG A 215 -6.75 3.62 -20.64
N PRO A 216 -6.57 4.94 -20.48
CA PRO A 216 -7.26 5.94 -21.30
C PRO A 216 -7.01 5.72 -22.81
N PRO A 217 -7.97 6.04 -23.69
CA PRO A 217 -9.22 6.73 -23.38
C PRO A 217 -10.36 5.82 -22.90
N SER A 218 -10.39 4.53 -23.22
CA SER A 218 -11.63 3.72 -23.10
C SER A 218 -11.43 2.26 -22.67
N THR A 219 -10.28 1.91 -22.10
CA THR A 219 -9.92 0.52 -21.77
C THR A 219 -9.69 0.31 -20.27
N LEU A 220 -10.29 -0.72 -19.71
CA LEU A 220 -9.97 -1.24 -18.38
C LEU A 220 -9.24 -2.57 -18.55
N VAL A 221 -8.07 -2.71 -17.94
CA VAL A 221 -7.31 -3.96 -17.92
C VAL A 221 -7.56 -4.65 -16.59
N VAL A 222 -7.90 -5.92 -16.63
CA VAL A 222 -8.05 -6.77 -15.44
C VAL A 222 -7.00 -7.86 -15.53
N ARG A 223 -5.91 -7.69 -14.77
CA ARG A 223 -4.88 -8.73 -14.61
C ARG A 223 -5.34 -9.70 -13.54
N ILE A 224 -5.32 -10.98 -13.85
CA ILE A 224 -5.83 -12.05 -12.99
C ILE A 224 -4.69 -13.03 -12.71
N VAL A 225 -4.62 -13.47 -11.46
CA VAL A 225 -3.82 -14.61 -11.03
C VAL A 225 -4.80 -15.70 -10.63
N GLU A 226 -4.79 -16.81 -11.36
CA GLU A 226 -5.59 -18.00 -11.03
C GLU A 226 -4.95 -18.81 -9.91
N ARG A 227 -5.77 -19.49 -9.11
CA ARG A 227 -5.29 -20.37 -8.03
C ARG A 227 -4.53 -21.57 -8.57
N GLU A 228 -3.31 -21.77 -8.10
CA GLU A 228 -2.55 -23.00 -8.38
C GLU A 228 -3.04 -24.14 -7.47
N PRO A 229 -3.54 -25.26 -8.04
CA PRO A 229 -3.85 -26.46 -7.26
C PRO A 229 -2.56 -27.12 -6.79
N LEU A 230 -2.52 -27.51 -5.51
CA LEU A 230 -1.33 -28.14 -4.90
C LEU A 230 -1.56 -29.60 -4.54
N GLY A 231 -2.75 -29.96 -4.07
CA GLY A 231 -3.04 -31.35 -3.71
C GLY A 231 -4.52 -31.62 -3.47
N ALA A 232 -4.85 -32.90 -3.38
CA ALA A 232 -6.19 -33.38 -3.13
C ALA A 232 -6.40 -33.72 -1.64
N LEU A 233 -7.53 -33.30 -1.09
CA LEU A 233 -8.00 -33.69 0.24
C LEU A 233 -9.01 -34.82 0.12
N VAL A 234 -8.88 -35.86 0.95
CA VAL A 234 -9.88 -36.92 1.04
C VAL A 234 -11.11 -36.39 1.77
N THR A 235 -12.29 -36.57 1.16
CA THR A 235 -13.60 -36.22 1.75
C THR A 235 -14.51 -37.44 1.77
N ALA A 236 -15.67 -37.33 2.43
CA ALA A 236 -16.66 -38.40 2.46
C ALA A 236 -17.28 -38.72 1.08
N ALA A 237 -17.14 -37.82 0.10
CA ALA A 237 -17.69 -37.95 -1.25
C ALA A 237 -16.63 -38.25 -2.34
N GLY A 238 -15.34 -38.29 -1.97
CA GLY A 238 -14.23 -38.44 -2.90
C GLY A 238 -13.04 -37.56 -2.53
N PHE A 239 -12.67 -36.65 -3.43
CA PHE A 239 -11.50 -35.79 -3.33
C PHE A 239 -11.83 -34.34 -3.68
N ASP A 240 -11.32 -33.41 -2.86
CA ASP A 240 -11.34 -31.96 -3.15
C ASP A 240 -9.93 -31.49 -3.49
N LEU A 241 -9.72 -31.00 -4.72
CA LEU A 241 -8.48 -30.37 -5.15
C LEU A 241 -8.40 -28.96 -4.55
N VAL A 242 -7.34 -28.66 -3.80
CA VAL A 242 -7.18 -27.39 -3.07
C VAL A 242 -5.89 -26.66 -3.40
N ASP A 243 -5.89 -25.34 -3.12
CA ASP A 243 -4.72 -24.47 -3.17
C ASP A 243 -4.01 -24.34 -1.79
N ALA A 244 -2.98 -23.49 -1.73
CA ALA A 244 -2.25 -23.18 -0.49
C ALA A 244 -3.11 -22.55 0.62
N ALA A 245 -4.24 -21.93 0.27
CA ALA A 245 -5.18 -21.34 1.23
C ALA A 245 -6.25 -22.34 1.70
N GLY A 246 -6.26 -23.57 1.18
CA GLY A 246 -7.28 -24.57 1.47
C GLY A 246 -8.61 -24.33 0.75
N VAL A 247 -8.61 -23.51 -0.31
CA VAL A 247 -9.81 -23.23 -1.11
C VAL A 247 -9.99 -24.34 -2.15
N VAL A 248 -11.19 -24.90 -2.22
CA VAL A 248 -11.54 -25.95 -3.19
C VAL A 248 -11.63 -25.36 -4.60
N ILE A 249 -10.84 -25.92 -5.51
CA ILE A 249 -10.77 -25.62 -6.94
C ILE A 249 -11.73 -26.53 -7.71
N GLN A 250 -11.76 -27.82 -7.37
CA GLN A 250 -12.56 -28.85 -8.02
C GLN A 250 -12.83 -30.00 -7.05
N SER A 251 -14.02 -30.58 -7.10
CA SER A 251 -14.37 -31.83 -6.41
C SER A 251 -14.53 -32.97 -7.42
N SER A 252 -14.07 -34.17 -7.09
CA SER A 252 -14.20 -35.38 -7.92
C SER A 252 -14.33 -36.64 -7.06
N VAL A 253 -14.96 -37.70 -7.59
CA VAL A 253 -15.08 -38.98 -6.87
C VAL A 253 -13.74 -39.72 -6.81
N GLU A 254 -12.99 -39.66 -7.90
CA GLU A 254 -11.63 -40.21 -8.02
C GLU A 254 -10.57 -39.11 -7.76
N ARG A 255 -9.36 -39.52 -7.39
CA ARG A 255 -8.24 -38.61 -7.15
C ARG A 255 -7.79 -37.95 -8.46
N PRO A 256 -7.70 -36.60 -8.52
CA PRO A 256 -7.14 -35.91 -9.69
C PRO A 256 -5.71 -36.36 -9.99
N ALA A 257 -5.45 -36.75 -11.24
CA ALA A 257 -4.14 -37.22 -11.69
C ALA A 257 -3.06 -36.12 -11.57
N GLY A 258 -1.85 -36.49 -11.18
CA GLY A 258 -0.71 -35.58 -11.02
C GLY A 258 -0.72 -34.73 -9.74
N TYR A 259 -1.66 -34.95 -8.82
CA TYR A 259 -1.73 -34.24 -7.54
C TYR A 259 -1.61 -35.20 -6.35
N ALA A 260 -0.78 -34.83 -5.38
CA ALA A 260 -0.60 -35.56 -4.12
C ALA A 260 -1.87 -35.57 -3.26
N THR A 261 -2.06 -36.61 -2.47
CA THR A 261 -3.06 -36.60 -1.38
C THR A 261 -2.46 -35.89 -0.17
N ILE A 262 -3.11 -34.86 0.38
CA ILE A 262 -2.65 -34.15 1.58
C ILE A 262 -3.42 -34.68 2.81
N ASP A 263 -2.70 -35.23 3.79
CA ASP A 263 -3.29 -35.67 5.06
C ASP A 263 -3.58 -34.47 5.98
N ALA A 264 -4.76 -33.87 5.81
CA ALA A 264 -5.22 -32.72 6.58
C ALA A 264 -6.14 -33.11 7.76
N ARG A 265 -5.82 -34.16 8.53
CA ARG A 265 -6.57 -34.55 9.76
C ARG A 265 -6.82 -33.41 10.74
N ALA A 266 -5.89 -32.45 10.84
CA ALA A 266 -6.00 -31.26 11.68
C ALA A 266 -6.80 -30.10 11.03
N GLY A 267 -7.32 -30.29 9.81
CA GLY A 267 -8.04 -29.31 9.01
C GLY A 267 -7.13 -28.40 8.16
N VAL A 268 -7.71 -27.79 7.14
CA VAL A 268 -7.02 -26.89 6.19
C VAL A 268 -6.49 -25.60 6.83
N GLY A 269 -7.03 -25.20 7.98
CA GLY A 269 -6.52 -24.07 8.78
C GLY A 269 -5.30 -24.41 9.65
N SER A 270 -4.84 -25.67 9.68
CA SER A 270 -3.76 -26.12 10.57
C SER A 270 -2.37 -25.62 10.16
N ALA A 271 -1.43 -25.66 11.11
CA ALA A 271 -0.02 -25.39 10.82
C ALA A 271 0.60 -26.46 9.90
N GLY A 272 0.25 -27.72 10.12
CA GLY A 272 0.66 -28.84 9.26
C GLY A 272 0.20 -28.67 7.81
N PHE A 273 -1.07 -28.33 7.56
CA PHE A 273 -1.55 -28.09 6.19
C PHE A 273 -0.77 -26.96 5.48
N ARG A 274 -0.50 -25.84 6.16
CA ARG A 274 0.31 -24.75 5.60
C ARG A 274 1.76 -25.15 5.32
N ALA A 275 2.36 -25.99 6.17
CA ALA A 275 3.71 -26.50 5.94
C ALA A 275 3.73 -27.47 4.75
N ALA A 276 2.79 -28.42 4.69
CA ALA A 276 2.61 -29.34 3.57
C ALA A 276 2.46 -28.60 2.23
N THR A 277 1.54 -27.63 2.14
CA THR A 277 1.32 -26.88 0.90
C THR A 277 2.50 -26.00 0.52
N ALA A 278 3.19 -25.38 1.49
CA ALA A 278 4.42 -24.63 1.22
C ALA A 278 5.54 -25.51 0.66
N VAL A 279 5.71 -26.74 1.17
CA VAL A 279 6.67 -27.71 0.65
C VAL A 279 6.29 -28.15 -0.77
N ILE A 280 5.03 -28.50 -1.02
CA ILE A 280 4.54 -28.88 -2.35
C ILE A 280 4.78 -27.77 -3.38
N ALA A 281 4.52 -26.51 -3.01
CA ALA A 281 4.73 -25.35 -3.88
C ALA A 281 6.21 -25.12 -4.24
N ALA A 282 7.14 -25.42 -3.33
CA ALA A 282 8.58 -25.30 -3.56
C ALA A 282 9.19 -26.46 -4.37
N LEU A 283 8.47 -27.59 -4.52
CA LEU A 283 8.96 -28.72 -5.31
C LEU A 283 8.91 -28.42 -6.83
N PRO A 284 9.89 -28.92 -7.61
CA PRO A 284 9.86 -28.84 -9.07
C PRO A 284 8.65 -29.62 -9.62
N PRO A 285 8.08 -29.22 -10.78
CA PRO A 285 6.89 -29.86 -11.36
C PRO A 285 7.01 -31.39 -11.48
N ASP A 286 8.17 -31.88 -11.90
CA ASP A 286 8.42 -33.32 -12.11
C ASP A 286 8.25 -34.10 -10.80
N ILE A 287 8.92 -33.67 -9.72
CA ILE A 287 8.82 -34.31 -8.40
C ILE A 287 7.41 -34.13 -7.83
N ARG A 288 6.79 -32.95 -8.02
CA ARG A 288 5.44 -32.66 -7.54
C ARG A 288 4.41 -33.61 -8.15
N SER A 289 4.56 -33.94 -9.44
CA SER A 289 3.68 -34.88 -10.14
C SER A 289 3.87 -36.33 -9.70
N ALA A 290 5.07 -36.69 -9.22
CA ALA A 290 5.43 -38.00 -8.68
C ALA A 290 5.15 -38.16 -7.17
N LEU A 291 4.40 -37.25 -6.55
CA LEU A 291 3.98 -37.37 -5.14
C LEU A 291 2.71 -38.21 -5.02
N ASP A 292 2.77 -39.27 -4.21
CA ASP A 292 1.58 -40.00 -3.79
C ASP A 292 0.86 -39.27 -2.64
N THR A 293 1.55 -39.09 -1.50
CA THR A 293 0.95 -38.61 -0.26
C THR A 293 1.87 -37.62 0.44
N VAL A 294 1.32 -36.57 1.03
CA VAL A 294 2.03 -35.60 1.88
C VAL A 294 1.37 -35.56 3.25
N THR A 295 2.16 -35.78 4.30
CA THR A 295 1.70 -35.74 5.69
C THR A 295 2.49 -34.70 6.47
N ALA A 296 1.81 -33.92 7.31
CA ALA A 296 2.44 -32.91 8.14
C ALA A 296 1.74 -32.80 9.49
N ALA A 297 2.40 -33.26 10.55
CA ALA A 297 1.85 -33.21 11.91
C ALA A 297 2.01 -31.82 12.54
N THR A 298 3.14 -31.15 12.25
CA THR A 298 3.48 -29.81 12.73
C THR A 298 4.11 -28.98 11.61
N THR A 299 4.55 -27.74 11.90
CA THR A 299 5.30 -26.91 10.95
C THR A 299 6.65 -27.52 10.57
N ASP A 300 7.23 -28.32 11.47
CA ASP A 300 8.62 -28.81 11.42
C ASP A 300 8.73 -30.32 11.17
N ASP A 301 7.59 -31.00 11.00
CA ASP A 301 7.49 -32.42 10.71
C ASP A 301 6.60 -32.62 9.46
N VAL A 302 7.20 -32.39 8.29
CA VAL A 302 6.64 -32.72 6.97
C VAL A 302 7.34 -33.99 6.45
N THR A 303 6.53 -34.97 6.05
CA THR A 303 6.94 -36.17 5.32
C THR A 303 6.24 -36.20 3.97
N LEU A 304 6.97 -36.56 2.92
CA LEU A 304 6.44 -36.84 1.58
C LEU A 304 6.57 -38.34 1.29
N THR A 305 5.65 -38.89 0.50
CA THR A 305 5.73 -40.23 -0.08
C THR A 305 5.66 -40.10 -1.59
N LEU A 306 6.66 -40.60 -2.29
CA LEU A 306 6.72 -40.63 -3.75
C LEU A 306 5.96 -41.85 -4.29
N GLU A 307 5.48 -41.75 -5.54
CA GLU A 307 5.00 -42.91 -6.29
C GLU A 307 6.09 -43.99 -6.35
N GLY A 308 5.72 -45.25 -6.14
CA GLY A 308 6.68 -46.34 -5.88
C GLY A 308 7.07 -46.53 -4.42
N GLY A 309 6.59 -45.67 -3.51
CA GLY A 309 6.60 -45.90 -2.06
C GLY A 309 7.82 -45.40 -1.30
N ALA A 310 8.77 -44.72 -1.95
CA ALA A 310 9.91 -44.12 -1.27
C ALA A 310 9.48 -42.94 -0.39
N ARG A 311 10.01 -42.89 0.83
CA ARG A 311 9.73 -41.83 1.81
C ARG A 311 10.72 -40.69 1.69
N VAL A 312 10.25 -39.46 1.84
CA VAL A 312 11.11 -38.27 1.96
C VAL A 312 10.84 -37.59 3.30
N VAL A 313 11.86 -37.47 4.14
CA VAL A 313 11.80 -36.71 5.39
C VAL A 313 12.25 -35.28 5.10
N TRP A 314 11.32 -34.33 5.21
CA TRP A 314 11.56 -32.94 4.85
C TRP A 314 11.78 -32.02 6.06
N GLY A 315 11.15 -32.34 7.20
CA GLY A 315 11.18 -31.48 8.38
C GLY A 315 10.45 -30.15 8.14
N SER A 316 11.07 -29.02 8.50
CA SER A 316 10.48 -27.68 8.31
C SER A 316 10.43 -27.23 6.85
N ALA A 317 9.48 -26.35 6.53
CA ALA A 317 9.38 -25.68 5.22
C ALA A 317 10.50 -24.64 4.96
N GLU A 318 11.45 -24.47 5.87
CA GLU A 318 12.58 -23.55 5.71
C GLU A 318 13.59 -24.05 4.67
N LYS A 319 14.15 -23.12 3.89
CA LYS A 319 15.06 -23.40 2.77
C LYS A 319 14.48 -24.42 1.76
N SER A 320 13.15 -24.47 1.59
CA SER A 320 12.50 -25.49 0.76
C SER A 320 13.00 -25.51 -0.68
N ASP A 321 13.31 -24.35 -1.29
CA ASP A 321 13.90 -24.28 -2.64
C ASP A 321 15.25 -25.01 -2.74
N PHE A 322 16.07 -24.93 -1.68
CA PHE A 322 17.37 -25.62 -1.65
C PHE A 322 17.20 -27.12 -1.36
N LYS A 323 16.31 -27.49 -0.43
CA LYS A 323 15.92 -28.89 -0.18
C LYS A 323 15.37 -29.56 -1.43
N ALA A 324 14.58 -28.85 -2.22
CA ALA A 324 14.02 -29.29 -3.50
C ALA A 324 15.12 -29.62 -4.53
N VAL A 325 16.13 -28.75 -4.67
CA VAL A 325 17.29 -28.99 -5.56
C VAL A 325 18.13 -30.18 -5.07
N VAL A 326 18.35 -30.30 -3.75
CA VAL A 326 19.05 -31.46 -3.17
C VAL A 326 18.28 -32.76 -3.43
N LEU A 327 16.97 -32.79 -3.17
CA LEU A 327 16.11 -33.95 -3.45
C LEU A 327 16.15 -34.34 -4.94
N ALA A 328 16.07 -33.37 -5.85
CA ALA A 328 16.17 -33.62 -7.28
C ALA A 328 17.50 -34.29 -7.66
N ALA A 329 18.63 -33.80 -7.13
CA ALA A 329 19.94 -34.40 -7.37
C ALA A 329 20.07 -35.81 -6.77
N LEU A 330 19.45 -36.06 -5.62
CA LEU A 330 19.40 -37.40 -5.00
C LEU A 330 18.56 -38.38 -5.85
N ILE A 331 17.38 -37.99 -6.31
CA ILE A 331 16.53 -38.84 -7.17
C ILE A 331 17.20 -39.16 -8.52
N VAL A 332 17.96 -38.21 -9.09
CA VAL A 332 18.71 -38.44 -10.34
C VAL A 332 19.89 -39.41 -10.14
N SER A 333 20.57 -39.36 -8.99
CA SER A 333 21.70 -40.25 -8.69
C SER A 333 21.25 -41.62 -8.16
N HIS A 334 20.11 -41.66 -7.47
CA HIS A 334 19.51 -42.84 -6.88
C HIS A 334 18.02 -42.83 -7.23
N PRO A 335 17.59 -43.51 -8.32
CA PRO A 335 16.20 -43.51 -8.75
C PRO A 335 15.24 -44.09 -7.71
N VAL A 336 13.99 -43.64 -7.72
CA VAL A 336 12.93 -44.16 -6.82
C VAL A 336 12.81 -45.68 -6.97
N GLY A 337 12.76 -46.38 -5.84
CA GLY A 337 12.81 -47.85 -5.78
C GLY A 337 14.22 -48.45 -5.58
N SER A 338 15.30 -47.67 -5.73
CA SER A 338 16.65 -48.09 -5.34
C SER A 338 17.00 -47.81 -3.87
N VAL A 339 16.27 -46.87 -3.25
CA VAL A 339 16.42 -46.40 -1.86
C VAL A 339 15.03 -46.29 -1.24
N GLY A 340 14.89 -46.62 0.04
CA GLY A 340 13.62 -46.57 0.76
C GLY A 340 13.30 -45.20 1.35
N GLU A 341 14.31 -44.46 1.79
CA GLU A 341 14.16 -43.15 2.43
C GLU A 341 15.20 -42.11 1.99
N TYR A 342 14.73 -40.89 1.73
CA TYR A 342 15.54 -39.69 1.48
C TYR A 342 15.33 -38.70 2.63
N ASP A 343 16.33 -38.48 3.46
CA ASP A 343 16.30 -37.45 4.50
C ASP A 343 16.95 -36.16 3.96
N VAL A 344 16.13 -35.15 3.72
CA VAL A 344 16.54 -33.80 3.29
C VAL A 344 16.18 -32.74 4.33
N SER A 345 15.91 -33.16 5.58
CA SER A 345 15.62 -32.25 6.69
C SER A 345 16.73 -31.24 6.93
N SER A 346 17.98 -31.69 6.80
CA SER A 346 19.21 -30.90 6.81
C SER A 346 19.85 -30.92 5.42
N PRO A 347 19.65 -29.90 4.56
CA PRO A 347 20.06 -29.97 3.16
C PRO A 347 21.58 -30.02 2.96
N ASP A 348 22.35 -29.51 3.94
CA ASP A 348 23.82 -29.56 3.94
C ASP A 348 24.38 -30.97 4.28
N SER A 349 23.52 -31.90 4.73
CA SER A 349 23.87 -33.26 5.19
C SER A 349 22.75 -34.26 4.93
N ALA A 350 22.27 -34.34 3.68
CA ALA A 350 21.21 -35.28 3.31
C ALA A 350 21.65 -36.75 3.41
N VAL A 351 20.71 -37.65 3.77
CA VAL A 351 20.98 -39.08 4.04
C VAL A 351 20.03 -39.97 3.24
N LEU A 352 20.54 -41.13 2.81
CA LEU A 352 19.78 -42.18 2.11
C LEU A 352 19.71 -43.45 2.98
N ARG A 353 18.57 -44.16 2.98
CA ARG A 353 18.40 -45.44 3.70
C ARG A 353 17.68 -46.50 2.87
#